data_AF-A0A226M958-F1
#
_entry.id   AF-A0A226M958-F1
#
_cell.length_a   1.000
_cell.length_b   1.000
_cell.length_c   1.000
_cell.angle_alpha   90.00
_cell.angle_beta   90.00
_cell.angle_gamma   90.00
#
_symmetry.space_group_name_H-M   'P 1'
#
loop_
_entity.id
_entity.type
_entity.pdbx_description
1 polymer ?
#
loop_
_entity_poly.entity_id
_entity_poly.type
_entity_poly.pdbx_seq_one_letter_code
_entity_poly.pdbx_strand_id
1 'polypeptide(L)'
;MLLWGCFGVPAPSPPPPLFGLDSPPQLLACCLNAACVGLLDAGLPLSSLFCGVTCALDAHGDIVLDPTARQEQAMAEVHIIGQLLGASGFSQRRLFCKWGLHAGGAWKLLGGLREGQTQVDDPQADDMAHWCHPLDVHFATKGLQ
;
A
#
# COMPACT_ATOMS: atom_id res chain seq x y z
N MET A 1 -19.23 4.71 43.39
CA MET A 1 -19.97 5.76 42.69
C MET A 1 -19.17 6.15 41.45
N LEU A 2 -19.21 5.29 40.42
CA LEU A 2 -18.65 5.53 39.10
C LEU A 2 -19.85 5.91 38.24
N LEU A 3 -20.01 7.22 38.00
CA LEU A 3 -21.13 7.72 37.21
C LEU A 3 -20.82 7.53 35.73
N TRP A 4 -21.39 6.44 35.23
CA TRP A 4 -21.81 6.23 33.86
C TRP A 4 -22.53 7.47 33.35
N GLY A 5 -21.95 8.14 32.34
CA GLY A 5 -22.45 9.41 31.81
C GLY A 5 -22.10 9.62 30.35
N CYS A 6 -22.15 8.58 29.52
CA CYS A 6 -22.19 8.74 28.06
C CYS A 6 -23.39 7.95 27.55
N PHE A 7 -24.45 8.67 27.22
CA PHE A 7 -25.61 8.18 26.48
C PHE A 7 -25.12 7.59 25.14
N GLY A 8 -25.48 6.33 24.85
CA GLY A 8 -25.76 5.89 23.48
C GLY A 8 -24.74 5.05 22.72
N VAL A 9 -23.70 4.48 23.33
CA VAL A 9 -22.85 3.47 22.66
C VAL A 9 -22.96 2.14 23.42
N PRO A 10 -23.32 1.02 22.77
CA PRO A 10 -23.46 -0.26 23.45
C PRO A 10 -22.13 -0.72 24.09
N ALA A 11 -22.28 -1.41 25.23
CA ALA A 11 -21.27 -1.85 26.19
C ALA A 11 -20.07 -2.63 25.59
N PRO A 12 -18.95 -2.75 26.33
CA PRO A 12 -17.63 -2.99 25.77
C PRO A 12 -17.44 -4.48 25.44
N SER A 13 -17.12 -4.77 24.19
CA SER A 13 -16.38 -5.97 23.83
C SER A 13 -14.98 -5.91 24.48
N PRO A 14 -14.35 -7.06 24.79
CA PRO A 14 -13.04 -7.10 25.44
C PRO A 14 -12.01 -6.24 24.69
N PRO A 15 -11.03 -5.63 25.38
CA PRO A 15 -10.02 -4.81 24.72
C PRO A 15 -9.32 -5.68 23.66
N PRO A 16 -9.31 -5.27 22.38
CA PRO A 16 -8.52 -5.98 21.39
C PRO A 16 -7.04 -5.93 21.83
N PRO A 17 -6.30 -7.02 21.62
CA PRO A 17 -4.93 -7.11 22.07
C PRO A 17 -4.08 -6.14 21.23
N LEU A 18 -3.29 -5.31 21.92
CA LEU A 18 -2.22 -4.48 21.38
C LEU A 18 -2.66 -3.44 20.32
N PHE A 19 -2.42 -2.16 20.63
CA PHE A 19 -2.25 -1.11 19.62
C PHE A 19 -1.18 -1.58 18.63
N GLY A 20 -1.62 -2.24 17.55
CA GLY A 20 -0.75 -2.67 16.48
C GLY A 20 -0.23 -1.44 15.73
N LEU A 21 0.98 -1.56 15.21
CA LEU A 21 1.65 -0.64 14.26
C LEU A 21 0.86 -0.37 12.96
N ASP A 22 -0.38 -0.88 12.87
CA ASP A 22 -1.25 -0.88 11.69
C ASP A 22 -2.49 0.03 11.89
N SER A 23 -2.53 0.82 12.96
CA SER A 23 -3.59 1.80 13.19
C SER A 23 -3.34 3.09 12.40
N PRO A 24 -4.38 3.73 11.83
CA PRO A 24 -4.18 4.91 11.02
C PRO A 24 -3.56 6.05 11.85
N PRO A 25 -2.62 6.83 11.30
CA PRO A 25 -1.87 7.83 12.05
C PRO A 25 -2.75 8.94 12.65
N GLN A 26 -3.93 9.21 12.08
CA GLN A 26 -4.95 10.08 12.67
C GLN A 26 -5.50 9.61 14.04
N LEU A 27 -5.41 8.31 14.35
CA LEU A 27 -5.92 7.74 15.59
C LEU A 27 -5.14 8.24 16.81
N LEU A 28 -3.81 8.41 16.68
CA LEU A 28 -2.98 8.90 17.78
C LEU A 28 -3.32 10.34 18.17
N ALA A 29 -3.50 11.22 17.18
CA ALA A 29 -3.94 12.60 17.39
C ALA A 29 -5.33 12.64 18.07
N CYS A 30 -6.27 11.82 17.59
CA CYS A 30 -7.59 11.70 18.19
C CYS A 30 -7.54 11.22 19.65
N CYS A 31 -6.75 10.19 19.95
CA CYS A 31 -6.58 9.68 21.30
C CYS A 31 -5.99 10.72 22.26
N LEU A 32 -5.00 11.51 21.81
CA LEU A 32 -4.44 12.61 22.61
C LEU A 32 -5.51 13.67 22.92
N ASN A 33 -6.28 14.08 21.92
CA ASN A 33 -7.32 15.10 22.08
C ASN A 33 -8.44 14.58 23.03
N ALA A 34 -8.86 13.33 22.87
CA ALA A 34 -9.86 12.70 23.74
C ALA A 34 -9.36 12.54 25.19
N ALA A 35 -8.09 12.15 25.38
CA ALA A 35 -7.50 12.04 26.71
C ALA A 35 -7.41 13.41 27.40
N CYS A 36 -7.04 14.47 26.68
CA CYS A 36 -6.99 15.82 27.24
C CYS A 36 -8.39 16.28 27.72
N VAL A 37 -9.42 16.10 26.88
CA VAL A 37 -10.81 16.43 27.25
C VAL A 37 -11.30 15.56 28.42
N GLY A 38 -10.96 14.28 28.45
CA GLY A 38 -11.32 13.39 29.56
C GLY A 38 -10.68 13.79 30.90
N LEU A 39 -9.43 14.26 30.89
CA LEU A 39 -8.76 14.76 32.09
C LEU A 39 -9.40 16.07 32.60
N LEU A 40 -9.84 16.94 31.69
CA LEU A 40 -10.58 18.15 32.02
C LEU A 40 -11.93 17.84 32.67
N ASP A 41 -12.68 16.91 32.08
CA ASP A 41 -13.99 16.49 32.62
C ASP A 41 -13.85 15.78 33.98
N ALA A 42 -12.77 15.03 34.18
CA ALA A 42 -12.43 14.43 35.47
C ALA A 42 -12.06 15.46 36.55
N GLY A 43 -11.93 16.75 36.21
CA GLY A 43 -11.58 17.82 37.16
C GLY A 43 -10.16 17.71 37.69
N LEU A 44 -9.26 17.01 36.99
CA LEU A 44 -7.88 16.87 37.39
C LEU A 44 -7.13 18.20 37.17
N PRO A 45 -6.33 18.67 38.15
CA PRO A 45 -5.56 19.89 37.99
C PRO A 45 -4.46 19.67 36.95
N LEU A 46 -4.63 20.27 35.76
CA LEU A 46 -3.63 20.26 34.67
C LEU A 46 -2.84 21.57 34.67
N SER A 47 -1.52 21.47 34.49
CA SER A 47 -0.65 22.65 34.31
C SER A 47 -0.66 23.18 32.87
N SER A 48 -1.04 22.35 31.90
CA SER A 48 -1.16 22.71 30.48
C SER A 48 -2.17 21.81 29.76
N LEU A 49 -2.70 22.31 28.64
CA LEU A 49 -3.48 21.52 27.68
C LEU A 49 -2.53 20.92 26.63
N PHE A 50 -2.89 19.76 26.10
CA PHE A 50 -2.18 19.12 24.99
C PHE A 50 -3.15 18.79 23.86
N CYS A 51 -2.68 18.90 22.62
CA CYS A 51 -3.40 18.45 21.44
C CYS A 51 -2.45 17.76 20.47
N GLY A 52 -2.97 16.78 19.75
CA GLY A 52 -2.29 16.14 18.63
C GLY A 52 -2.97 16.55 17.32
N VAL A 53 -2.16 16.82 16.29
CA VAL A 53 -2.61 16.97 14.90
C VAL A 53 -1.80 16.02 14.04
N THR A 54 -2.45 15.35 13.10
CA THR A 54 -1.76 14.51 12.12
C THR A 54 -1.54 15.33 10.86
N CYS A 55 -0.34 15.29 10.29
CA CYS A 55 -0.05 15.95 9.02
C CYS A 55 0.42 14.92 7.98
N ALA A 56 0.02 15.14 6.73
CA ALA A 56 0.49 14.38 5.58
C ALA A 56 0.91 15.35 4.47
N LEU A 57 1.90 14.95 3.68
CA LEU A 57 2.26 15.66 2.46
C LEU A 57 1.44 15.09 1.31
N ASP A 58 0.83 15.96 0.52
CA ASP A 58 0.17 15.54 -0.72
C ASP A 58 1.18 15.34 -1.86
N ALA A 59 0.70 14.88 -3.02
CA ALA A 59 1.54 14.65 -4.19
C ALA A 59 2.14 15.94 -4.80
N HIS A 60 1.63 17.11 -4.42
CA HIS A 60 2.10 18.43 -4.86
C HIS A 60 3.11 19.04 -3.88
N GLY A 61 3.32 18.40 -2.73
CA GLY A 61 4.22 18.85 -1.67
C GLY A 61 3.56 19.80 -0.67
N ASP A 62 2.24 19.95 -0.71
CA ASP A 62 1.50 20.76 0.26
C ASP A 62 1.21 19.94 1.53
N ILE A 63 1.27 20.60 2.69
CA ILE A 63 0.99 20.01 3.99
C ILE A 63 -0.52 19.99 4.24
N VAL A 64 -1.10 18.80 4.33
CA VAL A 64 -2.49 18.57 4.73
C VAL A 64 -2.54 18.25 6.22
N LEU A 65 -3.32 19.03 6.97
CA LEU A 65 -3.62 18.77 8.38
C LEU A 65 -4.88 17.91 8.49
N ASP A 66 -4.86 16.93 9.38
CA ASP A 66 -5.90 15.92 9.61
C ASP A 66 -6.35 15.23 8.31
N PRO A 67 -5.43 14.50 7.64
CA PRO A 67 -5.76 13.81 6.40
C PRO A 67 -6.92 12.83 6.64
N THR A 68 -7.89 12.85 5.73
CA THR A 68 -8.96 11.86 5.70
C THR A 68 -8.38 10.47 5.41
N ALA A 69 -9.06 9.39 5.83
CA ALA A 69 -8.65 8.01 5.52
C ALA A 69 -8.46 7.74 4.00
N ARG A 70 -9.06 8.58 3.13
CA ARG A 70 -8.84 8.55 1.67
C ARG A 70 -7.52 9.22 1.27
N GLN A 71 -7.11 10.29 1.95
CA GLN A 71 -5.85 10.99 1.72
C GLN A 71 -4.65 10.20 2.27
N GLU A 72 -4.85 9.42 3.34
CA GLU A 72 -3.82 8.51 3.88
C GLU A 72 -3.53 7.31 2.96
N GLN A 73 -4.41 7.01 2.01
CA GLN A 73 -4.27 5.91 1.05
C GLN A 73 -3.53 6.36 -0.23
N ALA A 74 -2.40 7.05 -0.10
CA ALA A 74 -1.53 7.30 -1.23
C ALA A 74 -0.97 5.96 -1.73
N MET A 75 -1.45 5.49 -2.89
CA MET A 75 -0.95 4.29 -3.53
C MET A 75 0.43 4.59 -4.12
N ALA A 76 1.45 3.82 -3.75
CA ALA A 76 2.73 3.85 -4.45
C ALA A 76 2.60 3.06 -5.76
N GLU A 77 3.02 3.64 -6.87
CA GLU A 77 2.93 3.03 -8.20
C GLU A 77 4.31 2.61 -8.72
N VAL A 78 4.35 1.53 -9.49
CA VAL A 78 5.56 1.00 -10.16
C VAL A 78 5.23 0.64 -11.61
N HIS A 79 5.98 1.22 -12.54
CA HIS A 79 5.94 0.87 -13.97
C HIS A 79 7.15 0.01 -14.34
N ILE A 80 6.89 -1.17 -14.90
CA ILE A 80 7.90 -2.08 -15.42
C ILE A 80 7.79 -2.05 -16.94
N ILE A 81 8.73 -1.36 -17.59
CA ILE A 81 8.80 -1.23 -19.05
C ILE A 81 10.10 -1.87 -19.53
N GLY A 82 10.01 -2.81 -20.46
CA GLY A 82 11.15 -3.54 -20.98
C GLY A 82 10.80 -4.46 -22.15
N GLN A 83 11.68 -5.43 -22.42
CA GLN A 83 11.48 -6.41 -23.50
C GLN A 83 12.15 -7.74 -23.18
N LEU A 84 11.53 -8.84 -23.61
CA LEU A 84 12.15 -10.15 -23.67
C LEU A 84 12.92 -10.25 -24.99
N LEU A 85 14.24 -10.04 -24.92
CA LEU A 85 15.11 -10.01 -26.09
C LEU A 85 15.13 -11.36 -26.83
N GLY A 86 15.41 -12.44 -26.12
CA GLY A 86 15.64 -13.75 -26.73
C GLY A 86 16.32 -14.73 -25.80
N ALA A 87 16.58 -15.94 -26.30
CA ALA A 87 17.36 -16.95 -25.59
C ALA A 87 18.10 -17.88 -26.57
N SER A 88 19.20 -18.48 -26.11
CA SER A 88 20.06 -19.37 -26.90
C SER A 88 20.37 -20.68 -26.17
N GLY A 89 20.98 -21.64 -26.86
CA GLY A 89 21.44 -22.90 -26.27
C GLY A 89 20.38 -24.01 -26.22
N PHE A 90 19.37 -23.94 -27.09
CA PHE A 90 18.34 -24.97 -27.22
C PHE A 90 18.62 -25.88 -28.41
N SER A 91 18.43 -27.19 -28.25
CA SER A 91 18.60 -28.17 -29.32
C SER A 91 17.43 -28.20 -30.32
N GLN A 92 16.30 -27.60 -29.95
CA GLN A 92 15.06 -27.56 -30.72
C GLN A 92 14.94 -26.24 -31.49
N ARG A 93 14.36 -26.32 -32.68
CA ARG A 93 14.01 -25.18 -33.53
C ARG A 93 12.55 -24.80 -33.32
N ARG A 94 12.15 -23.58 -33.68
CA ARG A 94 10.85 -22.97 -33.33
C ARG A 94 10.61 -22.83 -31.82
N LEU A 95 11.12 -21.74 -31.25
CA LEU A 95 11.03 -21.46 -29.82
C LEU A 95 10.07 -20.31 -29.53
N PHE A 96 9.27 -20.45 -28.48
CA PHE A 96 8.51 -19.36 -27.87
C PHE A 96 8.80 -19.33 -26.37
N CYS A 97 8.66 -18.16 -25.76
CA CYS A 97 8.80 -17.98 -24.32
C CYS A 97 7.43 -17.77 -23.67
N LYS A 98 7.11 -18.54 -22.63
CA LYS A 98 6.04 -18.21 -21.69
C LYS A 98 6.63 -17.49 -20.49
N TRP A 99 6.00 -16.41 -20.09
CA TRP A 99 6.49 -15.55 -19.03
C TRP A 99 5.36 -15.24 -18.04
N GLY A 100 5.75 -14.97 -16.80
CA GLY A 100 4.84 -14.63 -15.71
C GLY A 100 5.58 -13.80 -14.66
N LEU A 101 4.92 -12.75 -14.19
CA LEU A 101 5.41 -11.86 -13.13
C LEU A 101 4.74 -12.24 -11.81
N HIS A 102 5.55 -12.56 -10.82
CA HIS A 102 5.10 -12.88 -9.48
C HIS A 102 5.32 -11.67 -8.56
N ALA A 103 4.22 -11.08 -8.09
CA ALA A 103 4.23 -10.02 -7.10
C ALA A 103 3.51 -10.49 -5.83
N GLY A 104 3.92 -9.98 -4.66
CA GLY A 104 3.30 -10.28 -3.37
C GLY A 104 1.86 -9.75 -3.27
N GLY A 105 1.09 -10.22 -2.27
CA GLY A 105 -0.35 -9.90 -2.14
C GLY A 105 -0.69 -8.42 -1.95
N ALA A 106 0.28 -7.60 -1.54
CA ALA A 106 0.11 -6.14 -1.42
C ALA A 106 0.11 -5.40 -2.78
N TRP A 107 0.56 -6.06 -3.86
CA TRP A 107 0.67 -5.46 -5.18
C TRP A 107 -0.60 -5.71 -6.02
N LYS A 108 -1.22 -4.62 -6.45
CA LYS A 108 -2.38 -4.63 -7.34
C LYS A 108 -1.94 -4.29 -8.75
N LEU A 109 -2.27 -5.14 -9.72
CA LEU A 109 -2.08 -4.85 -11.13
C LEU A 109 -3.08 -3.77 -11.57
N LEU A 110 -2.58 -2.65 -12.08
CA LEU A 110 -3.38 -1.56 -12.63
C LEU A 110 -3.50 -1.66 -14.15
N GLY A 111 -2.45 -2.10 -14.83
CA GLY A 111 -2.41 -2.19 -16.29
C GLY A 111 -1.30 -3.12 -16.79
N GLY A 112 -1.44 -3.55 -18.05
CA GLY A 112 -0.51 -4.50 -18.68
C GLY A 112 -0.88 -5.96 -18.42
N LEU A 113 0.00 -6.86 -18.87
CA LEU A 113 -0.17 -8.31 -18.74
C LEU A 113 0.74 -8.84 -17.62
N ARG A 114 0.19 -9.60 -16.68
CA ARG A 114 0.99 -10.26 -15.63
C ARG A 114 1.67 -11.53 -16.15
N GLU A 115 1.10 -12.16 -17.16
CA GLU A 115 1.60 -13.38 -17.76
C GLU A 115 1.25 -13.40 -19.24
N GLY A 116 2.04 -14.15 -20.02
CA GLY A 116 1.87 -14.16 -21.46
C GLY A 116 2.79 -15.14 -22.17
N GLN A 117 2.73 -15.06 -23.50
CA GLN A 117 3.55 -15.86 -24.39
C GLN A 117 4.06 -14.97 -25.53
N THR A 118 5.33 -15.15 -25.90
CA THR A 118 5.92 -14.48 -27.05
C THR A 118 5.49 -15.12 -28.36
N GLN A 119 5.82 -14.46 -29.47
CA GLN A 119 5.80 -15.08 -30.79
C GLN A 119 6.77 -16.26 -30.86
N VAL A 120 6.51 -17.18 -31.79
CA VAL A 120 7.43 -18.27 -32.12
C VAL A 120 8.50 -17.74 -33.06
N ASP A 121 9.77 -17.94 -32.72
CA ASP A 121 10.91 -17.62 -33.57
C ASP A 121 11.60 -18.91 -34.05
N ASP A 122 12.10 -18.92 -35.29
CA ASP A 122 12.76 -20.07 -35.91
C ASP A 122 14.15 -19.69 -36.45
N PRO A 123 15.18 -19.64 -35.59
CA PRO A 123 16.51 -19.19 -35.97
C PRO A 123 17.11 -20.03 -37.11
N GLN A 124 17.45 -19.35 -38.22
CA GLN A 124 18.01 -20.00 -39.42
C GLN A 124 19.54 -20.03 -39.47
N ALA A 125 20.21 -19.14 -38.73
CA ALA A 125 21.65 -18.90 -38.87
C ALA A 125 22.43 -18.81 -37.55
N ASP A 126 21.84 -18.22 -36.51
CA ASP A 126 22.44 -18.06 -35.18
C ASP A 126 21.62 -18.90 -34.18
N ASP A 127 22.25 -19.54 -33.19
CA ASP A 127 21.57 -20.41 -32.19
C ASP A 127 20.72 -19.60 -31.18
N MET A 128 20.43 -18.34 -31.49
CA MET A 128 19.71 -17.38 -30.67
C MET A 128 18.31 -17.15 -31.25
N ALA A 129 17.28 -17.45 -30.46
CA ALA A 129 15.91 -17.06 -30.77
C ALA A 129 15.68 -15.60 -30.36
N HIS A 130 15.19 -14.77 -31.28
CA HIS A 130 14.88 -13.36 -31.06
C HIS A 130 13.37 -13.16 -30.97
N TRP A 131 12.88 -12.76 -29.79
CA TRP A 131 11.46 -12.44 -29.61
C TRP A 131 11.19 -10.95 -29.63
N CYS A 132 12.10 -10.14 -29.06
CA CYS A 132 11.94 -8.70 -28.88
C CYS A 132 10.53 -8.33 -28.35
N HIS A 133 9.99 -9.16 -27.45
CA HIS A 133 8.60 -9.06 -27.04
C HIS A 133 8.45 -7.96 -25.98
N PRO A 134 7.58 -6.96 -26.17
CA PRO A 134 7.44 -5.86 -25.23
C PRO A 134 6.83 -6.34 -23.91
N LEU A 135 7.38 -5.84 -22.81
CA LEU A 135 6.83 -5.98 -21.47
C LEU A 135 6.49 -4.59 -20.94
N ASP A 136 5.21 -4.37 -20.67
CA ASP A 136 4.71 -3.15 -20.04
C ASP A 136 3.68 -3.54 -18.99
N VAL A 137 4.01 -3.28 -17.72
CA VAL A 137 3.21 -3.68 -16.56
C VAL A 137 3.21 -2.57 -15.52
N HIS A 138 2.01 -2.23 -15.04
CA HIS A 138 1.79 -1.19 -14.04
C HIS A 138 1.21 -1.81 -12.77
N PHE A 139 1.94 -1.70 -11.67
CA PHE A 139 1.51 -2.11 -10.36
C PHE A 139 1.29 -0.91 -9.43
N ALA A 140 0.44 -1.10 -8.43
CA ALA A 140 0.32 -0.21 -7.30
C ALA A 140 0.25 -0.97 -5.98
N THR A 141 0.79 -0.38 -4.91
CA THR A 141 0.75 -0.90 -3.55
C THR A 141 0.29 0.18 -2.58
N LYS A 142 -0.30 -0.23 -1.44
CA LYS A 142 -0.81 0.69 -0.40
C LYS A 142 0.24 1.12 0.64
N GLY A 143 1.50 0.76 0.46
CA GLY A 143 2.59 1.08 1.38
C GLY A 143 3.47 -0.13 1.70
N LEU A 144 4.57 0.11 2.43
CA LEU A 144 5.44 -0.95 2.97
C LEU A 144 4.77 -1.54 4.22
N GLN A 145 4.63 -2.86 4.25
CA GLN A 145 4.04 -3.61 5.36
C GLN A 145 5.02 -3.72 6.55
#